data_AF-A0A1G1AJ20-F1
#
_entry.id   AF-A0A1G1AJ20-F1
#
_cell.length_a   1.000
_cell.length_b   1.000
_cell.length_c   1.000
_cell.angle_alpha   90.00
_cell.angle_beta   90.00
_cell.angle_gamma   90.00
#
_symmetry.space_group_name_H-M   'P 1'
#
loop_
_entity.id
_entity.type
_entity.pdbx_description
1 polymer ?
#
loop_
_entity_poly.entity_id
_entity_poly.type
_entity_poly.pdbx_seq_one_letter_code
_entity_poly.pdbx_strand_id
1 'polypeptide(L)'
;MKKIAAFLGVALVTTVAMAESEPIQLSLTPDIALYDRSTMINGLTLSIWGENQQNGLALGIINGSFGQSAGLSVGVINYAENYKGVQGGLINFTEKNCGGWQGGPLFGLLLSVVNYTGGTMEGFQCGLVNYAGTLTGLQFGVVNYAEIADSGVQIGVLNIMPQNECFTRLPDELAPAMILVNWRF
;
A
#
# COMPACT_ATOMS: atom_id res chain seq x y z
N MET A 1 67.38 14.87 -13.33
CA MET A 1 66.20 15.54 -13.95
C MET A 1 65.76 14.65 -15.11
N LYS A 2 64.57 14.06 -15.23
CA LYS A 2 63.26 14.24 -14.61
C LYS A 2 62.59 12.85 -14.52
N LYS A 3 62.11 12.47 -13.34
CA LYS A 3 61.08 11.42 -13.15
C LYS A 3 59.73 12.12 -13.29
N ILE A 4 58.74 11.54 -13.98
CA ILE A 4 57.27 11.74 -13.88
C ILE A 4 56.67 10.73 -14.89
N ALA A 5 56.31 9.52 -14.44
CA ALA A 5 55.00 9.11 -13.92
C ALA A 5 54.00 8.80 -15.05
N ALA A 6 53.93 7.52 -15.43
CA ALA A 6 52.84 6.96 -16.22
C ALA A 6 51.66 6.69 -15.28
N PHE A 7 50.56 7.43 -15.45
CA PHE A 7 49.30 7.17 -14.77
C PHE A 7 48.60 5.98 -15.46
N LEU A 8 48.60 4.81 -14.82
CA LEU A 8 47.62 3.76 -15.10
C LEU A 8 46.29 4.19 -14.49
N GLY A 9 45.34 4.63 -15.33
CA GLY A 9 43.95 4.78 -14.94
C GLY A 9 43.30 3.41 -14.82
N VAL A 10 43.27 2.84 -13.62
CA VAL A 10 42.35 1.75 -13.30
C VAL A 10 40.99 2.39 -13.07
N ALA A 11 40.12 2.35 -14.08
CA ALA A 11 38.71 2.62 -13.89
C ALA A 11 38.15 1.51 -12.98
N LEU A 12 37.90 1.85 -11.71
CA LEU A 12 37.06 1.02 -10.85
C LEU A 12 35.66 1.03 -11.47
N VAL A 13 35.35 0.01 -12.25
CA VAL A 13 33.96 -0.33 -12.57
C VAL A 13 33.41 -0.98 -11.30
N THR A 14 32.82 -0.18 -10.42
CA THR A 14 32.00 -0.71 -9.35
C THR A 14 30.80 -1.36 -10.02
N THR A 15 30.81 -2.69 -10.13
CA THR A 15 29.60 -3.46 -10.43
C THR A 15 28.62 -3.17 -9.32
N VAL A 16 27.67 -2.27 -9.59
CA VAL A 16 26.49 -2.15 -8.75
C VAL A 16 25.82 -3.51 -8.84
N ALA A 17 25.86 -4.28 -7.74
CA ALA A 17 25.13 -5.53 -7.66
C ALA A 17 23.65 -5.18 -7.88
N MET A 18 23.14 -5.43 -9.08
CA MET A 18 21.71 -5.35 -9.33
C MET A 18 21.10 -6.42 -8.44
N ALA A 19 20.21 -6.02 -7.53
CA ALA A 19 19.46 -6.98 -6.73
C ALA A 19 18.81 -7.98 -7.70
N GLU A 20 19.19 -9.25 -7.56
CA GLU A 20 18.68 -10.34 -8.38
C GLU A 20 17.18 -10.41 -8.15
N SER A 21 16.42 -10.08 -9.19
CA SER A 21 14.96 -10.12 -9.16
C SER A 21 14.48 -11.32 -9.95
N GLU A 22 13.48 -12.01 -9.43
CA GLU A 22 12.95 -13.21 -10.05
C GLU A 22 11.60 -12.92 -10.70
N PRO A 23 11.30 -13.51 -11.87
CA PRO A 23 10.06 -13.22 -12.59
C PRO A 23 8.84 -13.95 -12.02
N ILE A 24 9.06 -15.00 -11.23
CA ILE A 24 8.01 -15.84 -10.68
C ILE A 24 8.32 -16.20 -9.22
N GLN A 25 7.29 -16.35 -8.40
CA GLN A 25 7.41 -16.92 -7.06
C GLN A 25 6.26 -17.87 -6.80
N LEU A 26 6.58 -19.05 -6.25
CA LEU A 26 5.60 -20.03 -5.77
C LEU A 26 5.89 -20.30 -4.29
N SER A 27 4.87 -20.20 -3.43
CA SER A 27 5.03 -20.49 -2.00
C SER A 27 3.80 -21.14 -1.36
N LEU A 28 4.05 -22.12 -0.49
CA LEU A 28 3.03 -22.65 0.42
C LEU A 28 3.01 -21.83 1.71
N THR A 29 4.20 -21.51 2.21
CA THR A 29 4.42 -20.57 3.32
C THR A 29 5.69 -19.77 2.99
N PRO A 30 5.97 -18.69 3.73
CA PRO A 30 7.20 -17.93 3.51
C PRO A 30 8.50 -18.72 3.77
N ASP A 31 8.41 -19.87 4.45
CA ASP A 31 9.55 -20.79 4.70
C ASP A 31 9.59 -21.97 3.70
N ILE A 32 8.52 -22.17 2.94
CA ILE A 32 8.38 -23.21 1.92
C ILE A 32 8.04 -22.49 0.61
N ALA A 33 9.06 -21.88 0.01
CA ALA A 33 8.99 -21.04 -1.18
C ALA A 33 10.15 -21.32 -2.14
N LEU A 34 10.01 -20.94 -3.42
CA LEU A 34 11.09 -21.07 -4.40
C LEU A 34 12.28 -20.17 -4.07
N TYR A 35 11.99 -18.95 -3.62
CA TYR A 35 12.98 -17.94 -3.27
C TYR A 35 12.76 -17.40 -1.86
N ASP A 36 13.85 -17.05 -1.18
CA ASP A 36 13.82 -16.42 0.14
C ASP A 36 13.04 -15.10 0.15
N ARG A 37 12.51 -14.71 1.31
CA ARG A 37 11.65 -13.52 1.48
C ARG A 37 12.33 -12.21 1.05
N SER A 38 13.67 -12.16 1.09
CA SER A 38 14.47 -11.00 0.66
C SER A 38 14.56 -10.83 -0.86
N THR A 39 14.19 -11.85 -1.63
CA THR A 39 14.23 -11.79 -3.10
C THR A 39 13.07 -10.96 -3.62
N MET A 40 13.38 -9.97 -4.46
CA MET A 40 12.39 -9.15 -5.14
C MET A 40 11.77 -9.93 -6.29
N ILE A 41 10.44 -9.94 -6.37
CA ILE A 41 9.71 -10.59 -7.46
C ILE A 41 9.18 -9.54 -8.44
N ASN A 42 9.69 -9.57 -9.67
CA ASN A 42 9.31 -8.67 -10.76
C ASN A 42 8.44 -9.42 -11.79
N GLY A 43 7.25 -9.85 -11.38
CA GLY A 43 6.36 -10.61 -12.25
C GLY A 43 5.18 -11.22 -11.51
N LEU A 44 5.14 -12.55 -11.41
CA LEU A 44 3.99 -13.28 -10.87
C LEU A 44 4.32 -14.00 -9.56
N THR A 45 3.59 -13.69 -8.50
CA THR A 45 3.57 -14.47 -7.26
C THR A 45 2.27 -15.27 -7.18
N LEU A 46 2.38 -16.59 -7.04
CA LEU A 46 1.26 -17.48 -6.72
C LEU A 46 1.52 -18.13 -5.37
N SER A 47 0.63 -17.93 -4.39
CA SER A 47 0.90 -18.40 -3.04
C SER A 47 -0.32 -18.85 -2.25
N ILE A 48 -0.12 -19.77 -1.31
CA ILE A 48 -1.03 -19.87 -0.16
C ILE A 48 -0.69 -18.72 0.79
N TRP A 49 0.59 -18.58 1.13
CA TRP A 49 1.14 -17.43 1.83
C TRP A 49 2.48 -17.02 1.23
N GLY A 50 2.51 -15.84 0.61
CA GLY A 50 3.72 -15.20 0.08
C GLY A 50 4.14 -14.01 0.93
N GLU A 51 5.44 -13.70 0.98
CA GLU A 51 5.96 -12.60 1.81
C GLU A 51 7.13 -11.84 1.16
N ASN A 52 7.31 -12.00 -0.14
CA ASN A 52 8.38 -11.34 -0.88
C ASN A 52 8.05 -9.88 -1.15
N GLN A 53 9.08 -9.04 -1.24
CA GLN A 53 8.94 -7.74 -1.89
C GLN A 53 8.56 -7.97 -3.36
N GLN A 54 7.59 -7.22 -3.88
CA GLN A 54 7.01 -7.50 -5.18
C GLN A 54 6.78 -6.25 -6.03
N ASN A 55 6.94 -6.40 -7.34
CA ASN A 55 6.52 -5.45 -8.35
C ASN A 55 5.83 -6.23 -9.48
N GLY A 56 4.52 -6.39 -9.40
CA GLY A 56 3.78 -7.20 -10.36
C GLY A 56 2.42 -7.69 -9.86
N LEU A 57 2.07 -8.93 -10.23
CA LEU A 57 0.81 -9.57 -9.88
C LEU A 57 1.05 -10.59 -8.78
N ALA A 58 0.35 -10.44 -7.65
CA ALA A 58 0.33 -11.41 -6.57
C ALA A 58 -1.08 -11.96 -6.38
N LEU A 59 -1.19 -13.29 -6.50
CA LEU A 59 -2.43 -14.02 -6.28
C LEU A 59 -2.19 -15.03 -5.16
N GLY A 60 -2.99 -14.96 -4.10
CA GLY A 60 -2.86 -15.91 -3.02
C GLY A 60 -3.94 -15.80 -1.95
N ILE A 61 -3.84 -16.63 -0.91
CA ILE A 61 -4.74 -16.50 0.25
C ILE A 61 -4.25 -15.35 1.14
N ILE A 62 -2.94 -15.34 1.43
CA ILE A 62 -2.25 -14.31 2.19
C ILE A 62 -1.11 -13.76 1.34
N ASN A 63 -1.19 -12.49 0.94
CA ASN A 63 -0.12 -11.81 0.22
C ASN A 63 0.53 -10.79 1.15
N GLY A 64 1.68 -11.15 1.71
CA GLY A 64 2.56 -10.26 2.46
C GLY A 64 3.64 -9.66 1.57
N SER A 65 4.13 -8.48 1.92
CA SER A 65 5.36 -7.94 1.33
C SER A 65 6.03 -6.92 2.25
N PHE A 66 7.36 -6.87 2.27
CA PHE A 66 8.13 -5.90 3.06
C PHE A 66 8.82 -4.88 2.16
N GLY A 67 9.23 -3.74 2.73
CA GLY A 67 9.91 -2.69 1.99
C GLY A 67 8.96 -1.92 1.07
N GLN A 68 9.35 -1.82 -0.21
CA GLN A 68 8.64 -1.06 -1.24
C GLN A 68 8.05 -2.00 -2.28
N SER A 69 6.74 -2.24 -2.20
CA SER A 69 6.05 -3.12 -3.14
C SER A 69 5.10 -2.36 -4.05
N ALA A 70 4.86 -2.89 -5.24
CA ALA A 70 3.95 -2.31 -6.21
C ALA A 70 3.20 -3.36 -7.03
N GLY A 71 2.08 -2.94 -7.61
CA GLY A 71 1.29 -3.75 -8.55
C GLY A 71 -0.06 -4.18 -7.98
N LEU A 72 -0.55 -5.34 -8.42
CA LEU A 72 -1.87 -5.87 -8.09
C LEU A 72 -1.72 -7.06 -7.13
N SER A 73 -2.22 -6.92 -5.91
CA SER A 73 -2.27 -8.01 -4.92
C SER A 73 -3.72 -8.41 -4.68
N VAL A 74 -4.07 -9.64 -5.04
CA VAL A 74 -5.41 -10.20 -4.85
C VAL A 74 -5.34 -11.40 -3.92
N GLY A 75 -6.04 -11.31 -2.79
CA GLY A 75 -6.11 -12.41 -1.83
C GLY A 75 -7.15 -12.20 -0.76
N VAL A 76 -7.19 -13.09 0.23
CA VAL A 76 -8.09 -12.92 1.39
C VAL A 76 -7.53 -11.82 2.30
N ILE A 77 -6.21 -11.86 2.53
CA ILE A 77 -5.47 -10.89 3.32
C ILE A 77 -4.32 -10.36 2.47
N ASN A 78 -4.20 -9.05 2.38
CA ASN A 78 -3.01 -8.38 1.85
C ASN A 78 -2.38 -7.55 2.97
N TYR A 79 -1.08 -7.71 3.20
CA TYR A 79 -0.33 -6.83 4.09
C TYR A 79 0.97 -6.35 3.46
N ALA A 80 1.34 -5.10 3.72
CA ALA A 80 2.55 -4.50 3.22
C ALA A 80 3.14 -3.47 4.19
N GLU A 81 4.44 -3.22 4.08
CA GLU A 81 5.06 -2.07 4.74
C GLU A 81 4.72 -0.76 3.98
N ASN A 82 5.10 -0.68 2.70
CA ASN A 82 4.68 0.35 1.76
C ASN A 82 4.16 -0.30 0.49
N TYR A 83 3.09 0.27 -0.08
CA TYR A 83 2.46 -0.32 -1.26
C TYR A 83 2.02 0.74 -2.28
N LYS A 84 2.29 0.48 -3.56
CA LYS A 84 1.79 1.29 -4.67
C LYS A 84 1.03 0.44 -5.68
N GLY A 85 -0.28 0.62 -5.77
CA GLY A 85 -1.11 -0.09 -6.75
C GLY A 85 -2.45 -0.49 -6.17
N VAL A 86 -2.84 -1.76 -6.35
CA VAL A 86 -4.13 -2.28 -5.93
C VAL A 86 -3.93 -3.41 -4.92
N GLN A 87 -4.56 -3.29 -3.75
CA GLN A 87 -4.72 -4.36 -2.79
C GLN A 87 -6.21 -4.75 -2.73
N GLY A 88 -6.52 -5.91 -3.30
CA GLY A 88 -7.86 -6.50 -3.35
C GLY A 88 -7.98 -7.67 -2.38
N GLY A 89 -8.70 -7.51 -1.28
CA GLY A 89 -8.96 -8.58 -0.32
C GLY A 89 -10.00 -8.25 0.74
N LEU A 90 -10.29 -9.21 1.62
CA LEU A 90 -11.19 -8.97 2.75
C LEU A 90 -10.52 -8.05 3.78
N ILE A 91 -9.21 -8.18 3.93
CA ILE A 91 -8.40 -7.36 4.82
C ILE A 91 -7.22 -6.83 4.00
N ASN A 92 -7.05 -5.52 3.95
CA ASN A 92 -5.87 -4.87 3.40
C ASN A 92 -5.21 -4.02 4.50
N PHE A 93 -3.93 -4.25 4.74
CA PHE A 93 -3.17 -3.58 5.78
C PHE A 93 -1.85 -3.05 5.22
N THR A 94 -1.65 -1.74 5.28
CA THR A 94 -0.37 -1.12 4.95
C THR A 94 0.15 -0.40 6.19
N GLU A 95 1.32 -0.79 6.68
CA GLU A 95 1.88 -0.23 7.92
C GLU A 95 2.18 1.27 7.77
N LYS A 96 2.82 1.64 6.65
CA LYS A 96 3.22 3.01 6.34
C LYS A 96 2.35 3.56 5.23
N ASN A 97 2.88 3.71 4.02
CA ASN A 97 2.24 4.48 2.98
C ASN A 97 1.62 3.58 1.92
N CYS A 98 0.37 3.87 1.57
CA CYS A 98 -0.35 3.21 0.49
C CYS A 98 -0.76 4.23 -0.57
N GLY A 99 -0.24 4.07 -1.79
CA GLY A 99 -0.65 4.83 -2.96
C GLY A 99 -1.48 3.97 -3.91
N GLY A 100 -2.75 4.29 -4.13
CA GLY A 100 -3.62 3.61 -5.07
C GLY A 100 -4.95 3.18 -4.46
N TRP A 101 -5.32 1.90 -4.60
CA TRP A 101 -6.63 1.39 -4.22
C TRP A 101 -6.53 0.24 -3.22
N GLN A 102 -7.23 0.36 -2.08
CA GLN A 102 -7.50 -0.76 -1.18
C GLN A 102 -9.01 -1.07 -1.20
N GLY A 103 -9.35 -2.31 -1.54
CA GLY A 103 -10.72 -2.78 -1.64
C GLY A 103 -10.80 -4.29 -1.60
N GLY A 104 -11.95 -4.89 -1.90
CA GLY A 104 -12.10 -6.34 -1.80
C GLY A 104 -13.16 -6.92 -2.72
N PRO A 105 -13.09 -8.20 -3.10
CA PRO A 105 -14.16 -8.87 -3.83
C PRO A 105 -15.16 -9.53 -2.87
N LEU A 106 -15.77 -8.78 -1.94
CA LEU A 106 -16.79 -9.34 -1.03
C LEU A 106 -18.11 -9.56 -1.78
N PHE A 107 -18.51 -10.83 -1.97
CA PHE A 107 -19.81 -11.21 -2.57
C PHE A 107 -20.10 -10.57 -3.95
N GLY A 108 -19.08 -10.37 -4.78
CA GLY A 108 -19.21 -9.69 -6.08
C GLY A 108 -19.33 -8.16 -5.98
N LEU A 109 -19.27 -7.60 -4.78
CA LEU A 109 -19.10 -6.17 -4.52
C LEU A 109 -17.61 -5.86 -4.30
N LEU A 110 -17.18 -4.67 -4.72
CA LEU A 110 -15.80 -4.19 -4.61
C LEU A 110 -15.42 -3.72 -3.18
N LEU A 111 -16.04 -4.27 -2.13
CA LEU A 111 -15.81 -3.89 -0.74
C LEU A 111 -14.90 -4.89 -0.01
N SER A 112 -13.97 -4.38 0.80
CA SER A 112 -13.29 -5.18 1.84
C SER A 112 -14.05 -5.13 3.16
N VAL A 113 -13.65 -5.95 4.14
CA VAL A 113 -14.10 -5.81 5.53
C VAL A 113 -13.31 -4.68 6.19
N VAL A 114 -11.99 -4.68 6.04
CA VAL A 114 -11.09 -3.69 6.62
C VAL A 114 -10.05 -3.23 5.59
N ASN A 115 -9.90 -1.91 5.46
CA ASN A 115 -8.73 -1.28 4.88
C ASN A 115 -8.03 -0.44 5.95
N TYR A 116 -6.73 -0.62 6.08
CA TYR A 116 -5.90 0.10 7.03
C TYR A 116 -4.63 0.60 6.34
N THR A 117 -4.33 1.89 6.54
CA THR A 117 -3.05 2.50 6.21
C THR A 117 -2.57 3.32 7.39
N GLY A 118 -1.50 2.89 8.06
CA GLY A 118 -1.02 3.54 9.28
C GLY A 118 -0.37 4.90 9.03
N GLY A 119 0.30 5.07 7.88
CA GLY A 119 0.83 6.34 7.40
C GLY A 119 -0.13 7.04 6.45
N THR A 120 0.38 7.45 5.28
CA THR A 120 -0.41 8.19 4.30
C THR A 120 -1.12 7.24 3.33
N MET A 121 -2.44 7.39 3.26
CA MET A 121 -3.27 6.83 2.20
C MET A 121 -3.46 7.88 1.10
N GLU A 122 -2.82 7.67 -0.04
CA GLU A 122 -3.01 8.45 -1.26
C GLU A 122 -3.86 7.65 -2.26
N GLY A 123 -5.13 8.01 -2.44
CA GLY A 123 -6.01 7.33 -3.41
C GLY A 123 -7.36 6.92 -2.84
N PHE A 124 -7.75 5.66 -2.99
CA PHE A 124 -9.10 5.19 -2.69
C PHE A 124 -9.10 3.99 -1.73
N GLN A 125 -9.85 4.10 -0.63
CA GLN A 125 -10.19 2.95 0.22
C GLN A 125 -11.69 2.66 0.10
N CYS A 126 -12.07 1.41 -0.16
CA CYS A 126 -13.46 0.99 -0.10
C CYS A 126 -13.67 -0.32 0.65
N GLY A 127 -14.50 -0.27 1.69
CA GLY A 127 -14.70 -1.39 2.61
C GLY A 127 -15.68 -1.05 3.71
N LEU A 128 -16.00 -2.00 4.59
CA LEU A 128 -16.88 -1.73 5.73
C LEU A 128 -16.22 -0.74 6.69
N VAL A 129 -14.93 -0.93 6.97
CA VAL A 129 -14.14 -0.03 7.81
C VAL A 129 -12.89 0.41 7.04
N ASN A 130 -12.71 1.72 6.92
CA ASN A 130 -11.52 2.33 6.32
C ASN A 130 -10.80 3.19 7.36
N TYR A 131 -9.48 3.02 7.45
CA TYR A 131 -8.61 3.80 8.31
C TYR A 131 -7.41 4.34 7.53
N ALA A 132 -7.10 5.61 7.76
CA ALA A 132 -5.86 6.24 7.32
C ALA A 132 -5.26 7.08 8.46
N GLY A 133 -3.94 7.01 8.66
CA GLY A 133 -3.25 7.99 9.50
C GLY A 133 -3.33 9.38 8.86
N THR A 134 -2.95 9.49 7.59
CA THR A 134 -3.18 10.71 6.79
C THR A 134 -3.94 10.35 5.51
N LEU A 135 -5.04 11.04 5.24
CA LEU A 135 -5.85 10.84 4.05
C LEU A 135 -5.62 11.93 3.01
N THR A 136 -5.20 11.49 1.82
CA THR A 136 -5.21 12.28 0.58
C THR A 136 -5.98 11.50 -0.48
N GLY A 137 -7.30 11.67 -0.53
CA GLY A 137 -8.15 10.93 -1.46
C GLY A 137 -9.56 10.62 -0.95
N LEU A 138 -10.07 9.43 -1.26
CA LEU A 138 -11.46 9.03 -1.01
C LEU A 138 -11.52 7.81 -0.09
N GLN A 139 -12.40 7.84 0.90
CA GLN A 139 -12.85 6.65 1.61
C GLN A 139 -14.35 6.42 1.37
N PHE A 140 -14.71 5.20 0.98
CA PHE A 140 -16.10 4.77 0.81
C PHE A 140 -16.40 3.56 1.69
N GLY A 141 -17.35 3.67 2.62
CA GLY A 141 -17.57 2.58 3.55
C GLY A 141 -18.71 2.77 4.54
N VAL A 142 -18.82 1.85 5.49
CA VAL A 142 -19.76 2.03 6.61
C VAL A 142 -19.14 3.01 7.61
N VAL A 143 -17.87 2.78 7.98
CA VAL A 143 -17.09 3.65 8.86
C VAL A 143 -15.82 4.09 8.14
N ASN A 144 -15.62 5.40 8.07
CA ASN A 144 -14.43 6.03 7.53
C ASN A 144 -13.75 6.84 8.62
N TYR A 145 -12.45 6.64 8.81
CA TYR A 145 -11.66 7.34 9.79
C TYR A 145 -10.34 7.80 9.17
N ALA A 146 -10.02 9.08 9.35
CA ALA A 146 -8.73 9.65 9.03
C ALA A 146 -8.25 10.46 10.25
N GLU A 147 -7.08 10.14 10.82
CA GLU A 147 -6.54 10.96 11.93
C GLU A 147 -6.25 12.39 11.45
N ILE A 148 -5.67 12.48 10.26
CA ILE A 148 -5.34 13.71 9.52
C ILE A 148 -5.95 13.59 8.13
N ALA A 149 -6.56 14.65 7.62
CA ALA A 149 -7.00 14.75 6.24
C ALA A 149 -6.33 15.96 5.59
N ASP A 150 -5.41 15.73 4.65
CA ASP A 150 -4.75 16.81 3.90
C ASP A 150 -5.68 17.32 2.80
N SER A 151 -6.24 16.39 2.02
CA SER A 151 -7.26 16.66 1.03
C SER A 151 -8.06 15.38 0.81
N GLY A 152 -9.25 15.28 1.40
CA GLY A 152 -10.01 14.05 1.31
C GLY A 152 -11.51 14.19 1.45
N VAL A 153 -12.20 13.20 0.88
CA VAL A 153 -13.65 13.02 0.99
C VAL A 153 -13.90 11.65 1.59
N GLN A 154 -14.85 11.60 2.52
CA GLN A 154 -15.35 10.35 3.11
C GLN A 154 -16.84 10.25 2.79
N ILE A 155 -17.27 9.09 2.29
CA ILE A 155 -18.67 8.79 2.01
C ILE A 155 -19.03 7.51 2.74
N GLY A 156 -20.02 7.58 3.63
CA GLY A 156 -20.35 6.45 4.48
C GLY A 156 -21.34 6.75 5.58
N VAL A 157 -21.73 5.74 6.33
CA VAL A 157 -22.68 5.90 7.45
C VAL A 157 -22.08 6.78 8.54
N LEU A 158 -20.80 6.60 8.84
CA LEU A 158 -20.04 7.39 9.80
C LEU A 158 -18.68 7.79 9.22
N ASN A 159 -18.38 9.08 9.23
CA ASN A 159 -17.18 9.67 8.65
C ASN A 159 -16.50 10.56 9.69
N ILE A 160 -15.25 10.28 10.05
CA ILE A 160 -14.55 10.92 11.16
C ILE A 160 -13.23 11.53 10.65
N MET A 161 -13.07 12.84 10.89
CA MET A 161 -11.91 13.67 10.60
C MET A 161 -11.67 14.59 11.81
N PRO A 162 -11.00 14.14 12.88
CA PRO A 162 -10.97 14.85 14.17
C PRO A 162 -10.38 16.26 14.13
N GLN A 163 -9.57 16.56 13.11
CA GLN A 163 -8.94 17.87 12.91
C GLN A 163 -9.87 18.93 12.32
N ASN A 164 -11.04 18.54 11.80
CA ASN A 164 -12.03 19.50 11.30
C ASN A 164 -12.64 20.28 12.45
N GLU A 165 -12.99 21.54 12.21
CA GLU A 165 -13.85 22.32 13.07
C GLU A 165 -15.31 22.24 12.62
N CYS A 166 -16.26 22.34 13.55
CA CYS A 166 -17.68 22.14 13.28
C CYS A 166 -18.30 23.37 12.59
N PHE A 167 -18.47 23.30 11.26
CA PHE A 167 -19.14 24.31 10.42
C PHE A 167 -18.54 25.73 10.44
N THR A 168 -17.29 25.90 10.90
CA THR A 168 -16.63 27.22 10.98
C THR A 168 -15.83 27.57 9.73
N ARG A 169 -15.31 26.55 9.03
CA ARG A 169 -14.37 26.69 7.90
C ARG A 169 -14.95 26.23 6.57
N LEU A 170 -16.26 26.40 6.39
CA LEU A 170 -16.92 26.12 5.12
C LEU A 170 -16.42 27.09 4.02
N PRO A 171 -16.21 26.63 2.77
CA PRO A 171 -16.47 25.27 2.27
C PRO A 171 -15.30 24.29 2.41
N ASP A 172 -14.17 24.68 3.00
CA ASP A 172 -12.93 23.90 2.99
C ASP A 172 -13.02 22.62 3.82
N GLU A 173 -13.71 22.66 4.97
CA GLU A 173 -13.99 21.49 5.82
C GLU A 173 -15.39 21.55 6.43
N LEU A 174 -15.93 20.39 6.82
CA LEU A 174 -17.32 20.25 7.28
C LEU A 174 -17.45 20.18 8.82
N ALA A 175 -17.04 19.07 9.44
CA ALA A 175 -17.08 18.86 10.90
C ALA A 175 -16.20 17.68 11.34
N PRO A 176 -15.89 17.53 12.66
CA PRO A 176 -15.09 16.41 13.17
C PRO A 176 -15.67 15.02 12.87
N ALA A 177 -17.00 14.90 12.84
CA ALA A 177 -17.70 13.66 12.52
C ALA A 177 -19.03 13.97 11.84
N MET A 178 -19.36 13.24 10.76
CA MET A 178 -20.59 13.42 9.98
C MET A 178 -21.13 12.10 9.45
N ILE A 179 -22.44 12.08 9.21
CA ILE A 179 -23.13 11.00 8.50
C ILE A 179 -23.18 11.30 7.00
N LEU A 180 -23.23 10.26 6.18
CA LEU A 180 -23.31 10.26 4.71
C LEU A 180 -22.08 10.81 4.00
N VAL A 181 -21.59 11.99 4.38
CA VAL A 181 -20.42 12.63 3.77
C VAL A 181 -19.64 13.48 4.78
N ASN A 182 -18.31 13.51 4.64
CA ASN A 182 -17.42 14.47 5.30
C ASN A 182 -16.26 14.82 4.36
N TRP A 183 -15.64 16.00 4.51
CA TRP A 183 -14.50 16.39 3.68
C TRP A 183 -13.59 17.40 4.37
N ARG A 184 -12.38 17.53 3.81
CA ARG A 184 -11.39 18.58 4.09
C ARG A 184 -10.52 18.81 2.85
N PHE A 185 -10.23 20.07 2.52
CA PHE A 185 -9.34 20.51 1.43
C PHE A 185 -8.39 21.61 1.87
#